data_AF-A0A966T9V5-F1
#
_entry.id   AF-A0A966T9V5-F1
#
_cell.length_a   1.000
_cell.length_b   1.000
_cell.length_c   1.000
_cell.angle_alpha   90.00
_cell.angle_beta   90.00
_cell.angle_gamma   90.00
#
_symmetry.space_group_name_H-M   'P 1'
#
loop_
_entity.id
_entity.type
_entity.pdbx_description
1 polymer ?
#
loop_
_entity_poly.entity_id
_entity_poly.type
_entity_poly.pdbx_seq_one_letter_code
_entity_poly.pdbx_strand_id
1 'polypeptide(L)' 'SYTTKINSHYACMKGTESGKGKCIALVHSEQKGYRCSIYDSRPSPCREFELYENGKPNSKCNELRINIGLQPLQDLYE' A
#
# COMPACT_ATOMS: atom_id res chain seq x y z
N SER A 1 -10.48 -13.44 -7.23
CA SER A 1 -10.78 -12.43 -6.19
C SER A 1 -9.51 -12.07 -5.42
N TYR A 2 -9.28 -10.76 -5.21
CA TYR A 2 -8.13 -10.16 -4.50
C TYR A 2 -8.37 -9.87 -3.02
N THR A 3 -9.55 -10.20 -2.50
CA THR A 3 -9.94 -9.97 -1.11
C THR A 3 -10.15 -11.28 -0.36
N THR A 4 -9.93 -11.24 0.95
CA THR A 4 -10.26 -12.29 1.92
C THR A 4 -11.38 -11.77 2.83
N LYS A 5 -12.47 -12.54 2.95
CA LYS A 5 -13.56 -12.21 3.87
C LYS A 5 -13.07 -12.38 5.31
N ILE A 6 -13.25 -11.35 6.13
CA ILE A 6 -12.93 -11.39 7.56
C ILE A 6 -14.18 -11.78 8.36
N ASN A 7 -15.32 -11.16 8.06
CA ASN A 7 -16.61 -11.48 8.65
C ASN A 7 -17.75 -11.05 7.70
N SER A 8 -18.99 -10.98 8.16
CA SER A 8 -20.16 -10.61 7.35
C SER A 8 -20.11 -9.21 6.75
N HIS A 9 -19.33 -8.29 7.33
CA HIS A 9 -19.29 -6.88 6.93
C HIS A 9 -17.91 -6.43 6.43
N TYR A 10 -16.85 -7.13 6.80
CA TYR A 10 -15.47 -6.75 6.50
C TYR A 10 -14.76 -7.77 5.63
N ALA A 11 -13.95 -7.25 4.72
CA ALA A 11 -12.96 -7.99 3.96
C ALA A 11 -11.64 -7.19 3.95
N CYS A 12 -10.52 -7.89 3.81
CA CYS A 12 -9.22 -7.28 3.60
C CYS A 12 -8.65 -7.69 2.24
N MET A 13 -7.57 -7.04 1.83
CA MET A 13 -6.81 -7.50 0.67
C MET A 13 -6.06 -8.78 1.01
N LYS A 14 -6.07 -9.74 0.09
CA LYS A 14 -5.25 -10.95 0.22
C LYS A 14 -3.78 -10.58 0.38
N GLY A 15 -3.10 -11.22 1.32
CA GLY A 15 -1.71 -10.94 1.71
C GLY A 15 -1.58 -9.95 2.87
N THR A 16 -2.66 -9.26 3.28
CA THR A 16 -2.64 -8.33 4.43
C THR A 16 -3.37 -8.86 5.66
N GLU A 17 -3.78 -10.13 5.66
CA GLU A 17 -4.61 -10.74 6.72
C GLU A 17 -3.98 -10.62 8.11
N SER A 18 -2.65 -10.70 8.21
CA SER A 18 -1.90 -10.60 9.47
C SER A 18 -1.37 -9.20 9.78
N GLY A 19 -1.63 -8.21 8.91
CA GLY A 19 -1.12 -6.84 9.04
C GLY A 19 0.38 -6.66 8.78
N LYS A 20 1.14 -7.74 8.55
CA LYS A 20 2.60 -7.70 8.30
C LYS A 20 3.00 -8.00 6.85
N GLY A 21 2.02 -8.25 5.99
CA GLY A 21 2.24 -8.57 4.58
C GLY A 21 1.76 -7.46 3.65
N LYS A 22 2.17 -7.55 2.39
CA LYS A 22 1.66 -6.72 1.32
C LYS A 22 0.50 -7.41 0.61
N CYS A 23 -0.38 -6.63 -0.01
CA CYS A 23 -1.38 -7.17 -0.91
C CYS A 23 -0.72 -8.01 -2.02
N ILE A 24 -1.31 -9.16 -2.38
CA ILE A 24 -0.83 -10.01 -3.48
C ILE A 24 -0.78 -9.31 -4.84
N ALA A 25 -1.53 -8.21 -5.01
CA ALA A 25 -1.52 -7.41 -6.23
C ALA A 25 -0.42 -6.33 -6.24
N LEU A 26 0.33 -6.16 -5.14
CA LEU A 26 1.45 -5.24 -5.08
C LEU A 26 2.72 -5.92 -5.62
N VAL A 27 3.00 -5.65 -6.88
CA VAL A 27 4.14 -6.20 -7.62
C VAL A 27 5.32 -5.24 -7.58
N HIS A 28 6.54 -5.78 -7.67
CA HIS A 28 7.77 -5.00 -7.76
C HIS A 28 8.54 -5.43 -9.00
N SER A 29 9.13 -4.47 -9.70
CA SER A 29 10.14 -4.70 -10.74
C SER A 29 11.27 -3.70 -10.54
N GLU A 30 12.50 -4.07 -10.87
CA GLU A 30 13.66 -3.19 -10.72
C GLU A 30 13.49 -1.88 -11.53
N GLN A 31 12.84 -1.96 -12.70
CA GLN A 31 12.70 -0.83 -13.62
C GLN A 31 11.56 0.13 -13.21
N LYS A 32 10.48 -0.39 -12.61
CA LYS A 32 9.26 0.40 -12.31
C LYS A 32 8.96 0.57 -10.82
N GLY A 33 9.75 -0.06 -9.96
CA GLY A 33 9.49 -0.15 -8.52
C GLY A 33 8.20 -0.88 -8.19
N TYR A 34 7.58 -0.52 -7.07
CA TYR A 34 6.30 -1.07 -6.64
C TYR A 34 5.14 -0.50 -7.45
N ARG A 35 4.29 -1.38 -7.98
CA ARG A 35 3.04 -1.03 -8.71
C ARG A 35 1.92 -1.98 -8.30
N CYS A 36 0.68 -1.50 -8.41
CA CYS A 36 -0.50 -2.35 -8.21
C CYS A 36 -0.88 -2.95 -9.57
N SER A 37 -0.92 -4.27 -9.67
CA SER A 37 -1.30 -4.97 -10.90
C SER A 37 -2.79 -4.89 -11.24
N ILE A 38 -3.61 -4.36 -10.32
CA ILE A 38 -5.05 -4.16 -10.48
C ILE A 38 -5.45 -2.69 -10.32
N TYR A 39 -4.61 -1.76 -10.79
CA TYR A 39 -4.77 -0.33 -10.56
C TYR A 39 -6.20 0.18 -10.83
N ASP A 40 -6.78 -0.20 -11.97
CA ASP A 40 -8.13 0.20 -12.36
C ASP A 40 -9.24 -0.42 -11.49
N SER A 41 -8.96 -1.55 -10.84
CA SER A 41 -9.87 -2.27 -9.94
C SER A 41 -9.54 -2.07 -8.45
N ARG A 42 -8.77 -1.03 -8.10
CA ARG A 42 -8.48 -0.73 -6.69
C ARG A 42 -9.76 -0.45 -5.89
N PRO A 43 -9.93 -1.04 -4.70
CA PRO A 43 -11.01 -0.67 -3.79
C PRO A 43 -10.73 0.72 -3.19
N SER A 44 -11.77 1.35 -2.61
CA SER A 44 -11.66 2.71 -2.06
C SER A 44 -10.53 2.88 -1.04
N PRO A 45 -10.25 1.94 -0.10
CA PRO A 45 -9.15 2.13 0.85
C PRO A 45 -7.77 2.21 0.18
N CYS A 46 -7.59 1.56 -0.98
CA CYS A 46 -6.34 1.65 -1.74
C CYS A 46 -6.27 2.90 -2.63
N ARG A 47 -7.40 3.56 -2.93
CA ARG A 47 -7.45 4.82 -3.70
C ARG A 47 -7.26 6.02 -2.80
N GLU A 48 -7.79 5.95 -1.58
CA GLU A 48 -7.71 6.99 -0.56
C GLU A 48 -6.32 7.03 0.12
N PHE A 49 -5.51 5.99 -0.02
CA PHE A 49 -4.16 5.96 0.56
C PHE A 49 -3.17 6.75 -0.29
N GLU A 50 -2.76 7.92 0.21
CA GLU A 50 -1.81 8.81 -0.45
C GLU A 50 -0.37 8.61 0.06
N LEU A 51 0.61 8.82 -0.83
CA LEU A 51 2.04 8.80 -0.47
C LEU A 51 2.46 10.04 0.31
N TYR A 52 1.77 11.15 0.05
CA TYR A 52 2.04 12.47 0.61
C TYR A 52 0.73 13.12 1.02
N GLU A 53 0.73 13.80 2.16
CA GLU A 53 -0.37 14.59 2.66
C GLU A 53 0.10 16.05 2.73
N ASN A 54 -0.51 16.93 1.94
CA ASN A 54 -0.12 18.35 1.85
C ASN A 54 1.38 18.58 1.56
N GLY A 55 1.97 17.76 0.68
CA GLY A 55 3.38 17.86 0.29
C GLY A 55 4.37 17.19 1.23
N LYS A 56 3.91 16.72 2.40
CA LYS A 56 4.74 15.98 3.38
C LYS A 56 4.49 14.48 3.26
N PRO A 57 5.50 13.62 3.46
CA PRO A 57 5.34 12.18 3.46
C PRO A 57 4.21 11.73 4.39
N ASN A 58 3.35 10.86 3.89
CA ASN A 58 2.39 10.18 4.75
C ASN A 58 3.16 9.35 5.79
N SER A 59 2.93 9.63 7.08
CA SER A 59 3.61 8.95 8.18
C SER A 59 3.39 7.44 8.15
N LYS A 60 2.19 6.99 7.76
CA LYS A 60 1.87 5.57 7.61
C LYS A 60 2.61 4.95 6.43
N CYS A 61 2.81 5.69 5.34
CA CYS A 61 3.62 5.21 4.23
C CYS A 61 5.07 4.98 4.68
N ASN A 62 5.65 5.91 5.43
CA ASN A 62 7.00 5.77 5.96
C ASN A 62 7.12 4.61 6.97
N GLU A 63 6.15 4.44 7.86
CA GLU A 63 6.09 3.28 8.76
C GLU A 63 6.13 1.96 7.97
N LEU A 64 5.29 1.83 6.93
CA LEU A 64 5.25 0.64 6.08
C LEU A 64 6.56 0.41 5.32
N ARG A 65 7.21 1.48 4.82
CA ARG A 65 8.50 1.40 4.13
C ARG A 65 9.60 0.90 5.06
N ILE A 66 9.69 1.47 6.27
CA ILE A 66 10.69 1.09 7.28
C ILE A 66 10.52 -0.37 7.69
N ASN A 67 9.27 -0.83 7.88
CA ASN A 67 8.97 -2.22 8.25
C ASN A 67 9.47 -3.25 7.23
N ILE A 68 9.72 -2.85 5.98
CA ILE A 68 10.26 -3.71 4.92
C ILE A 68 11.69 -3.31 4.48
N GLY A 69 12.39 -2.49 5.28
CA GLY A 69 13.78 -2.10 5.04
C GLY A 69 13.99 -1.03 3.96
N LEU A 70 12.93 -0.33 3.54
CA LEU A 70 13.03 0.80 2.62
C LEU A 70 13.28 2.10 3.38
N GLN A 71 14.04 3.01 2.75
CA GLN A 71 14.22 4.37 3.25
C GLN A 71 12.90 5.14 3.26
N PRO A 72 12.67 6.05 4.23
CA PRO A 72 11.50 6.93 4.21
C PRO A 72 11.48 7.81 2.95
N LEU A 73 10.29 8.26 2.56
CA LEU A 73 10.13 9.30 1.56
C LEU A 73 10.61 10.64 2.13
N GLN A 74 11.23 11.47 1.27
CA GLN A 74 11.60 12.86 1.56
C GLN A 74 10.45 13.80 1.21
N ASP A 75 10.43 15.00 1.81
CA ASP A 75 9.48 16.07 1.46
C ASP A 75 9.60 16.41 -0.03
N LEU A 76 8.46 16.64 -0.69
CA LEU A 76 8.42 16.86 -2.16
C LEU A 76 9.01 18.21 -2.59
N TYR A 77 9.16 19.14 -1.66
CA TYR A 77 9.55 20.53 -1.92
C TYR A 77 10.86 20.92 -1.22
N GLU A 78 11.59 19.95 -0.67
CA GLU A 78 12.96 20.13 -0.17
C GLU A 78 14.00 19.91 -1.28
#